data_AF-A0A0N9MXT6-F1
#
_entry.id   AF-A0A0N9MXT6-F1
#
_cell.length_a   1.000
_cell.length_b   1.000
_cell.length_c   1.000
_cell.angle_alpha   90.00
_cell.angle_beta   90.00
_cell.angle_gamma   90.00
#
_symmetry.space_group_name_H-M   'P 1'
#
loop_
_entity.id
_entity.type
_entity.pdbx_description
1 polymer ?
#
loop_
_entity_poly.entity_id
_entity_poly.type
_entity_poly.pdbx_seq_one_letter_code
_entity_poly.pdbx_strand_id
1 'polypeptide(L)'
;MDEALQARTAAREAIADISPSRLRDAMDRYLTRTSMIPGVLMVVSARVMVGDGDDETVLYRAAGVQLIYDGLKLTRRMVHEEPWADGQGELEDDLDVLAADVLVSRGFQLLSHTEAADKAVETVREFGREQTDIQTQEGTSARSLETNVFELAAIAGATAGGKETPIGLRQYVMGLARSTGEPPLPTAVEGLPESIEEVMHRVGQQPAGDDRVKTHSASDR
;
A
#
# COMPACT_ATOMS: atom_id res chain seq x y z
N MET A 1 -6.52 14.92 8.68
CA MET A 1 -5.21 14.74 8.02
C MET A 1 -5.32 15.29 6.63
N ASP A 2 -4.50 16.31 6.34
CA ASP A 2 -4.45 16.97 5.03
C ASP A 2 -3.85 16.03 3.97
N GLU A 3 -2.93 15.16 4.40
CA GLU A 3 -2.25 14.15 3.60
C GLU A 3 -3.24 13.23 2.86
N ALA A 4 -4.38 12.93 3.48
CA ALA A 4 -5.41 12.09 2.85
C ALA A 4 -6.11 12.79 1.68
N LEU A 5 -6.26 14.12 1.74
CA LEU A 5 -6.82 14.92 0.65
C LEU A 5 -5.77 15.08 -0.46
N GLN A 6 -4.52 15.34 -0.10
CA GLN A 6 -3.41 15.47 -1.04
C GLN A 6 -3.16 14.17 -1.81
N ALA A 7 -3.05 13.03 -1.10
CA ALA A 7 -2.88 11.72 -1.73
C ALA A 7 -4.04 11.36 -2.66
N ARG A 8 -5.29 11.67 -2.26
CA ARG A 8 -6.45 11.48 -3.14
C ARG A 8 -6.39 12.35 -4.38
N THR A 9 -6.00 13.62 -4.23
CA THR A 9 -5.87 14.55 -5.36
C THR A 9 -4.82 14.05 -6.34
N ALA A 10 -3.64 13.67 -5.85
CA ALA A 10 -2.58 13.10 -6.66
C ALA A 10 -2.99 11.80 -7.38
N ALA A 11 -3.74 10.91 -6.71
CA ALA A 11 -4.25 9.69 -7.33
C ALA A 11 -5.24 9.99 -8.47
N ARG A 12 -6.09 11.01 -8.33
CA ARG A 12 -7.04 11.42 -9.39
C ARG A 12 -6.33 12.11 -10.55
N GLU A 13 -5.37 12.97 -10.26
CA GLU A 13 -4.52 13.59 -11.28
C GLU A 13 -3.75 12.53 -12.07
N ALA A 14 -3.25 11.51 -11.40
CA ALA A 14 -2.53 10.40 -12.01
C ALA A 14 -3.38 9.61 -13.03
N ILE A 15 -4.70 9.61 -12.95
CA ILE A 15 -5.57 8.92 -13.91
C ILE A 15 -6.32 9.87 -14.86
N ALA A 16 -6.04 11.18 -14.79
CA ALA A 16 -6.80 12.19 -15.52
C ALA A 16 -6.69 12.07 -17.05
N ASP A 17 -5.56 11.56 -17.54
CA ASP A 17 -5.26 11.31 -18.95
C ASP A 17 -5.89 10.00 -19.50
N ILE A 18 -6.43 9.14 -18.64
CA ILE A 18 -7.00 7.86 -19.06
C ILE A 18 -8.27 8.08 -19.86
N SER A 19 -8.33 7.41 -21.02
CA SER A 19 -9.49 7.36 -21.91
C SER A 19 -9.95 5.91 -22.08
N PRO A 20 -11.26 5.65 -22.26
CA PRO A 20 -12.36 6.61 -22.40
C PRO A 20 -12.82 7.21 -21.06
N SER A 21 -13.59 8.31 -21.10
CA SER A 21 -14.07 9.01 -19.89
C SER A 21 -14.91 8.11 -18.99
N ARG A 22 -15.73 7.21 -19.55
CA ARG A 22 -16.54 6.28 -18.76
C ARG A 22 -15.70 5.36 -17.87
N LEU A 23 -14.53 4.91 -18.35
CA LEU A 23 -13.58 4.11 -17.56
C LEU A 23 -12.94 4.97 -16.47
N ARG A 24 -12.55 6.21 -16.82
CA ARG A 24 -12.02 7.17 -15.84
C ARG A 24 -13.03 7.48 -14.73
N ASP A 25 -14.30 7.68 -15.08
CA ASP A 25 -15.39 7.91 -14.12
C ASP A 25 -15.59 6.69 -13.20
N ALA A 26 -15.43 5.47 -13.73
CA ALA A 26 -15.48 4.26 -12.91
C ALA A 26 -14.35 4.24 -11.88
N MET A 27 -13.10 4.48 -12.29
CA MET A 27 -11.95 4.58 -11.38
C MET A 27 -12.13 5.69 -10.33
N ASP A 28 -12.62 6.87 -10.73
CA ASP A 28 -12.86 8.00 -9.81
C ASP A 28 -13.87 7.67 -8.70
N ARG A 29 -14.90 6.87 -9.01
CA ARG A 29 -15.86 6.38 -8.00
C ARG A 29 -15.18 5.52 -6.94
N TYR A 30 -14.22 4.70 -7.33
CA TYR A 30 -13.46 3.86 -6.40
C TYR A 30 -12.54 4.70 -5.51
N LEU A 31 -11.76 5.61 -6.11
CA LEU A 31 -10.86 6.51 -5.38
C LEU A 31 -11.58 7.39 -4.35
N THR A 32 -12.85 7.72 -4.59
CA THR A 32 -13.65 8.53 -3.67
C THR A 32 -14.08 7.75 -2.42
N ARG A 33 -14.27 6.43 -2.53
CA ARG A 33 -14.84 5.58 -1.46
C ARG A 33 -13.79 4.82 -0.66
N THR A 34 -12.58 4.71 -1.19
CA THR A 34 -11.51 3.91 -0.58
C THR A 34 -10.76 4.67 0.51
N SER A 35 -10.10 3.91 1.38
CA SER A 35 -9.24 4.45 2.41
C SER A 35 -7.95 4.98 1.78
N MET A 36 -7.53 6.16 2.24
CA MET A 36 -6.25 6.79 1.84
C MET A 36 -5.09 6.42 2.76
N ILE A 37 -5.25 5.43 3.66
CA ILE A 37 -4.18 5.02 4.57
C ILE A 37 -2.87 4.66 3.82
N PRO A 38 -2.88 3.87 2.73
CA PRO A 38 -1.65 3.57 1.99
C PRO A 38 -0.91 4.82 1.48
N GLY A 39 -1.64 5.76 0.85
CA GLY A 39 -1.08 7.02 0.40
C GLY A 39 -0.56 7.89 1.56
N VAL A 40 -1.31 7.99 2.66
CA VAL A 40 -0.90 8.75 3.85
C VAL A 40 0.35 8.15 4.51
N LEU A 41 0.41 6.82 4.67
CA LEU A 41 1.58 6.15 5.24
C LEU A 41 2.82 6.35 4.39
N MET A 42 2.67 6.42 3.07
CA MET A 42 3.78 6.74 2.18
C MET A 42 4.28 8.18 2.41
N VAL A 43 3.37 9.16 2.47
CA VAL A 43 3.71 10.58 2.72
C VAL A 43 4.39 10.74 4.09
N VAL A 44 3.82 10.16 5.15
CA VAL A 44 4.38 10.22 6.50
C VAL A 44 5.75 9.54 6.56
N SER A 45 5.92 8.40 5.86
CA SER A 45 7.21 7.72 5.77
C SER A 45 8.27 8.60 5.09
N ALA A 46 7.92 9.31 4.02
CA ALA A 46 8.81 10.25 3.35
C ALA A 46 9.19 11.42 4.27
N ARG A 47 8.19 12.06 4.91
CA ARG A 47 8.39 13.18 5.84
C ARG A 47 9.34 12.81 6.98
N VAL A 48 9.13 11.64 7.59
CA VAL A 48 9.95 11.16 8.70
C VAL A 48 11.41 10.89 8.27
N MET A 49 11.64 10.37 7.07
CA MET A 49 12.97 9.89 6.65
C MET A 49 13.78 10.91 5.85
N VAL A 50 13.10 11.79 5.12
CA VAL A 50 13.68 12.74 4.17
C VAL A 50 13.48 14.18 4.63
N GLY A 51 12.48 14.45 5.49
CA GLY A 51 12.06 15.79 5.89
C GLY A 51 11.10 16.42 4.87
N ASP A 52 10.93 17.73 4.95
CA ASP A 52 10.15 18.50 3.98
C ASP A 52 10.93 18.57 2.66
N GLY A 53 10.62 17.65 1.75
CA GLY A 53 11.31 17.43 0.48
C GLY A 53 10.53 17.94 -0.73
N ASP A 54 10.80 17.35 -1.89
CA ASP A 54 10.04 17.58 -3.12
C ASP A 54 8.63 16.97 -2.98
N ASP A 55 7.68 17.81 -2.58
CA ASP A 55 6.27 17.43 -2.38
C ASP A 55 5.66 16.79 -3.63
N GLU A 56 6.07 17.21 -4.83
CA GLU A 56 5.54 16.64 -6.07
C GLU A 56 5.99 15.18 -6.24
N THR A 57 7.28 14.89 -6.07
CA THR A 57 7.80 13.51 -6.10
C THR A 57 7.17 12.64 -5.01
N VAL A 58 6.96 13.18 -3.81
CA VAL A 58 6.30 12.46 -2.71
C VAL A 58 4.85 12.13 -3.07
N LEU A 59 4.10 13.10 -3.59
CA LEU A 59 2.70 12.89 -3.97
C LEU A 59 2.56 11.94 -5.17
N TYR A 60 3.47 11.97 -6.14
CA TYR A 60 3.49 11.00 -7.25
C TYR A 60 3.68 9.56 -6.77
N ARG A 61 4.61 9.33 -5.84
CA ARG A 61 4.80 7.99 -5.26
C ARG A 61 3.61 7.61 -4.37
N ALA A 62 3.01 8.56 -3.64
CA ALA A 62 1.80 8.31 -2.84
C ALA A 62 0.64 7.84 -3.71
N ALA A 63 0.42 8.52 -4.85
CA ALA A 63 -0.53 8.10 -5.87
C ALA A 63 -0.21 6.68 -6.37
N GLY A 64 1.06 6.39 -6.67
CA GLY A 64 1.49 5.06 -7.13
C GLY A 64 1.09 3.93 -6.17
N VAL A 65 1.39 4.10 -4.87
CA VAL A 65 1.04 3.14 -3.82
C VAL A 65 -0.49 3.02 -3.68
N GLN A 66 -1.20 4.14 -3.69
CA GLN A 66 -2.65 4.17 -3.54
C GLN A 66 -3.37 3.46 -4.69
N LEU A 67 -2.95 3.71 -5.94
CA LEU A 67 -3.54 3.08 -7.13
C LEU A 67 -3.32 1.56 -7.14
N ILE A 68 -2.14 1.08 -6.71
CA ILE A 68 -1.91 -0.37 -6.55
C ILE A 68 -2.87 -0.96 -5.53
N TYR A 69 -3.04 -0.32 -4.37
CA TYR A 69 -3.98 -0.80 -3.34
C TYR A 69 -5.41 -0.87 -3.87
N ASP A 70 -5.88 0.20 -4.50
CA ASP A 70 -7.26 0.30 -4.96
C ASP A 70 -7.56 -0.68 -6.08
N GLY A 71 -6.62 -0.88 -7.01
CA GLY A 71 -6.75 -1.88 -8.06
C GLY A 71 -6.80 -3.30 -7.50
N LEU A 72 -5.87 -3.68 -6.60
CA LEU A 72 -5.85 -5.03 -6.01
C LEU A 72 -7.06 -5.29 -5.10
N LYS A 73 -7.54 -4.27 -4.37
CA LYS A 73 -8.76 -4.37 -3.58
C LYS A 73 -9.98 -4.58 -4.47
N LEU A 74 -10.04 -3.91 -5.61
CA LEU A 74 -11.09 -4.11 -6.61
C LEU A 74 -11.03 -5.52 -7.20
N THR A 75 -9.83 -6.01 -7.54
CA THR A 75 -9.61 -7.41 -7.96
C THR A 75 -10.09 -8.40 -6.90
N ARG A 76 -9.73 -8.21 -5.62
CA ARG A 76 -10.18 -9.05 -4.50
C ARG A 76 -11.70 -9.15 -4.44
N ARG A 77 -12.38 -8.01 -4.57
CA ARG A 77 -13.86 -7.96 -4.58
C ARG A 77 -14.41 -8.80 -5.73
N MET A 78 -13.93 -8.61 -6.96
CA MET A 78 -14.42 -9.34 -8.13
C MET A 78 -14.15 -10.84 -8.04
N VAL A 79 -12.99 -11.24 -7.50
CA VAL A 79 -12.64 -12.65 -7.26
C VAL A 79 -13.60 -13.32 -6.25
N HIS A 80 -14.14 -12.58 -5.29
CA HIS A 80 -15.09 -13.10 -4.31
C HIS A 80 -16.55 -13.03 -4.75
N GLU A 81 -16.94 -11.98 -5.47
CA GLU A 81 -18.32 -11.76 -5.92
C GLU A 81 -18.63 -12.52 -7.22
N GLU A 82 -17.61 -12.82 -8.03
CA GLU A 82 -17.72 -13.51 -9.33
C GLU A 82 -18.93 -13.04 -10.16
N PRO A 83 -19.04 -11.74 -10.51
CA PRO A 83 -20.25 -11.18 -11.14
C PRO A 83 -20.63 -11.84 -12.49
N TRP A 84 -19.67 -12.50 -13.13
CA TRP A 84 -19.88 -13.27 -14.36
C TRP A 84 -20.45 -14.68 -14.15
N ALA A 85 -20.52 -15.21 -12.93
CA ALA A 85 -20.90 -16.60 -12.66
C ALA A 85 -22.31 -16.96 -13.17
N ASP A 86 -23.25 -16.03 -13.11
CA ASP A 86 -24.63 -16.22 -13.55
C ASP A 86 -24.85 -15.91 -15.05
N GLY A 87 -23.78 -15.58 -15.78
CA GLY A 87 -23.83 -15.28 -17.22
C GLY A 87 -24.54 -13.97 -17.57
N GLN A 88 -24.78 -13.11 -16.58
CA GLN A 88 -25.46 -11.81 -16.71
C GLN A 88 -24.52 -10.62 -16.48
N GLY A 89 -23.22 -10.80 -16.69
CA GLY A 89 -22.23 -9.73 -16.47
C GLY A 89 -22.65 -8.41 -17.11
N GLU A 90 -22.70 -7.36 -16.31
CA GLU A 90 -23.08 -6.03 -16.76
C GLU A 90 -21.85 -5.31 -17.34
N LEU A 91 -22.08 -4.30 -18.19
CA LEU A 91 -20.98 -3.47 -18.71
C LEU A 91 -20.18 -2.81 -17.58
N GLU A 92 -20.83 -2.56 -16.45
CA GLU A 92 -20.24 -2.07 -15.23
C GLU A 92 -19.20 -3.05 -14.65
N ASP A 93 -19.45 -4.36 -14.71
CA ASP A 93 -18.51 -5.39 -14.25
C ASP A 93 -17.28 -5.46 -15.16
N ASP A 94 -17.47 -5.37 -16.48
CA ASP A 94 -16.36 -5.29 -17.44
C ASP A 94 -15.49 -4.04 -17.20
N LEU A 95 -16.13 -2.91 -16.90
CA LEU A 95 -15.42 -1.67 -16.57
C LEU A 95 -14.67 -1.78 -15.25
N ASP A 96 -15.17 -2.54 -14.29
CA ASP A 96 -14.48 -2.79 -13.01
C ASP A 96 -13.21 -3.61 -13.20
N VAL A 97 -13.24 -4.63 -14.08
CA VAL A 97 -12.04 -5.40 -14.44
C VAL A 97 -10.98 -4.47 -15.05
N LEU A 98 -11.38 -3.67 -16.04
CA LEU A 98 -10.46 -2.71 -16.68
C LEU A 98 -9.96 -1.64 -15.71
N ALA A 99 -10.82 -1.16 -14.80
CA ALA A 99 -10.43 -0.20 -13.79
C ALA A 99 -9.37 -0.79 -12.86
N ALA A 100 -9.53 -2.03 -12.40
CA ALA A 100 -8.56 -2.70 -11.55
C ALA A 100 -7.18 -2.79 -12.24
N ASP A 101 -7.16 -3.26 -13.48
CA ASP A 101 -5.93 -3.43 -14.27
C ASP A 101 -5.21 -2.10 -14.52
N VAL A 102 -5.97 -1.05 -14.88
CA VAL A 102 -5.41 0.27 -15.15
C VAL A 102 -4.87 0.91 -13.87
N LEU A 103 -5.58 0.79 -12.74
CA LEU A 103 -5.13 1.31 -11.45
C LEU A 103 -3.80 0.66 -11.04
N VAL A 104 -3.70 -0.67 -11.08
CA VAL A 104 -2.45 -1.38 -10.76
C VAL A 104 -1.33 -0.99 -11.73
N SER A 105 -1.61 -0.98 -13.04
CA SER A 105 -0.62 -0.65 -14.07
C SER A 105 -0.12 0.79 -13.97
N ARG A 106 -1.02 1.75 -13.70
CA ARG A 106 -0.65 3.16 -13.51
C ARG A 106 0.15 3.34 -12.22
N GLY A 107 -0.21 2.62 -11.16
CA GLY A 107 0.58 2.61 -9.94
C GLY A 107 2.00 2.08 -10.15
N PHE A 108 2.16 0.98 -10.91
CA PHE A 108 3.47 0.49 -11.33
C PHE A 108 4.24 1.50 -12.16
N GLN A 109 3.58 2.17 -13.11
CA GLN A 109 4.21 3.19 -13.93
C GLN A 109 4.83 4.28 -13.05
N LEU A 110 4.09 4.77 -12.05
CA LEU A 110 4.55 5.81 -11.13
C LEU A 110 5.72 5.37 -10.25
N LEU A 111 5.79 4.08 -9.89
CA LEU A 111 6.86 3.54 -9.05
C LEU A 111 8.04 2.93 -9.83
N SER A 112 7.93 2.81 -11.16
CA SER A 112 8.84 2.04 -12.02
C SER A 112 10.32 2.45 -11.92
N HIS A 113 10.59 3.72 -11.65
CA HIS A 113 11.94 4.28 -11.52
C HIS A 113 12.30 4.61 -10.07
N THR A 114 11.74 3.84 -9.14
CA THR A 114 11.97 3.99 -7.70
C THR A 114 12.42 2.67 -7.09
N GLU A 115 13.01 2.74 -5.90
CA GLU A 115 13.44 1.56 -5.13
C GLU A 115 12.25 0.70 -4.68
N ALA A 116 11.02 1.22 -4.77
CA ALA A 116 9.80 0.51 -4.42
C ALA A 116 9.27 -0.39 -5.56
N ALA A 117 9.83 -0.33 -6.77
CA ALA A 117 9.36 -1.11 -7.92
C ALA A 117 9.34 -2.62 -7.64
N ASP A 118 10.43 -3.16 -7.07
CA ASP A 118 10.52 -4.59 -6.75
C ASP A 118 9.47 -4.99 -5.69
N LYS A 119 9.28 -4.16 -4.66
CA LYS A 119 8.27 -4.42 -3.63
C LYS A 119 6.84 -4.31 -4.18
N ALA A 120 6.60 -3.44 -5.15
CA ALA A 120 5.30 -3.34 -5.80
C ALA A 120 4.97 -4.65 -6.54
N VAL A 121 5.95 -5.23 -7.25
CA VAL A 121 5.79 -6.50 -7.98
C VAL A 121 5.59 -7.65 -6.99
N GLU A 122 6.38 -7.68 -5.91
CA GLU A 122 6.21 -8.63 -4.82
C GLU A 122 4.79 -8.56 -4.23
N THR A 123 4.27 -7.36 -4.01
CA THR A 123 2.92 -7.14 -3.45
C THR A 123 1.83 -7.77 -4.32
N VAL A 124 1.89 -7.59 -5.64
CA VAL A 124 0.92 -8.21 -6.57
C VAL A 124 1.08 -9.74 -6.61
N ARG A 125 2.31 -10.25 -6.57
CA ARG A 125 2.58 -11.70 -6.58
C ARG A 125 2.06 -12.37 -5.31
N GLU A 126 2.34 -11.80 -4.14
CA GLU A 126 1.84 -12.29 -2.86
C GLU A 126 0.31 -12.21 -2.79
N PHE A 127 -0.29 -11.13 -3.31
CA PHE A 127 -1.74 -11.03 -3.43
C PHE A 127 -2.32 -12.17 -4.29
N GLY A 128 -1.76 -12.42 -5.48
CA GLY A 128 -2.25 -13.49 -6.36
C GLY A 128 -2.12 -14.88 -5.73
N ARG A 129 -1.04 -15.14 -5.00
CA ARG A 129 -0.87 -16.39 -4.23
C ARG A 129 -1.90 -16.50 -3.13
N GLU A 130 -2.09 -15.45 -2.34
CA GLU A 130 -3.10 -15.39 -1.28
C GLU A 130 -4.51 -15.68 -1.82
N GLN A 131 -4.90 -15.08 -2.95
CA GLN A 131 -6.20 -15.35 -3.56
C GLN A 131 -6.33 -16.80 -4.06
N THR A 132 -5.24 -17.36 -4.60
CA THR A 132 -5.22 -18.76 -5.06
C THR A 132 -5.37 -19.73 -3.89
N ASP A 133 -4.60 -19.54 -2.83
CA ASP A 133 -4.63 -20.35 -1.61
C ASP A 133 -6.03 -20.34 -0.97
N ILE A 134 -6.68 -19.17 -0.92
CA ILE A 134 -8.06 -19.04 -0.42
C ILE A 134 -9.05 -19.82 -1.30
N GLN A 135 -8.92 -19.74 -2.63
CA GLN A 135 -9.81 -20.47 -3.55
C GLN A 135 -9.62 -21.99 -3.49
N THR A 136 -8.38 -22.47 -3.36
CA THR A 136 -8.07 -23.91 -3.29
C THR A 136 -8.26 -24.50 -1.90
N GLN A 137 -8.60 -23.68 -0.90
CA GLN A 137 -8.61 -24.04 0.53
C GLN A 137 -7.25 -24.57 1.02
N GLU A 138 -6.17 -24.20 0.33
CA GLU A 138 -4.81 -24.61 0.66
C GLU A 138 -4.18 -23.57 1.59
N GLY A 139 -4.23 -23.84 2.90
CA GLY A 139 -3.53 -23.03 3.90
C GLY A 139 -4.07 -21.61 4.05
N THR A 140 -3.30 -20.78 4.76
CA THR A 140 -3.59 -19.35 4.95
C THR A 140 -2.33 -18.59 4.58
N SER A 141 -2.45 -17.60 3.68
CA SER A 141 -1.32 -16.71 3.40
C SER A 141 -0.85 -16.05 4.70
N ALA A 142 0.46 -16.02 4.91
CA ALA A 142 1.06 -15.40 6.09
C ALA A 142 0.95 -13.85 6.08
N ARG A 143 0.58 -13.24 4.95
CA ARG A 143 0.50 -11.78 4.78
C ARG A 143 -0.71 -11.39 3.94
N SER A 144 -1.53 -10.50 4.50
CA SER A 144 -2.62 -9.85 3.78
C SER A 144 -2.13 -8.81 2.77
N LEU A 145 -2.97 -8.51 1.78
CA LEU A 145 -2.82 -7.34 0.90
C LEU A 145 -2.42 -6.07 1.68
N GLU A 146 -3.16 -5.73 2.72
CA GLU A 146 -2.92 -4.53 3.54
C GLU A 146 -1.53 -4.55 4.19
N THR A 147 -1.05 -5.71 4.66
CA THR A 147 0.30 -5.84 5.23
C THR A 147 1.38 -5.55 4.17
N ASN A 148 1.23 -6.11 2.96
CA ASN A 148 2.19 -5.89 1.88
C ASN A 148 2.17 -4.45 1.36
N VAL A 149 0.99 -3.85 1.25
CA VAL A 149 0.83 -2.46 0.79
C VAL A 149 1.36 -1.46 1.82
N PHE A 150 1.19 -1.70 3.13
CA PHE A 150 1.78 -0.82 4.15
C PHE A 150 3.31 -0.90 4.12
N GLU A 151 3.87 -2.09 3.91
CA GLU A 151 5.31 -2.26 3.70
C GLU A 151 5.78 -1.55 2.42
N LEU A 152 5.03 -1.65 1.32
CA LEU A 152 5.28 -0.91 0.08
C LEU A 152 5.27 0.61 0.32
N ALA A 153 4.29 1.13 1.06
CA ALA A 153 4.17 2.54 1.41
C ALA A 153 5.42 3.03 2.18
N ALA A 154 5.86 2.26 3.18
CA ALA A 154 7.05 2.60 3.95
C ALA A 154 8.33 2.57 3.11
N ILE A 155 8.49 1.60 2.21
CA ILE A 155 9.65 1.55 1.31
C ILE A 155 9.62 2.74 0.35
N ALA A 156 8.50 2.97 -0.34
CA ALA A 156 8.36 4.06 -1.30
C ALA A 156 8.61 5.45 -0.68
N GLY A 157 8.16 5.65 0.56
CA GLY A 157 8.39 6.88 1.31
C GLY A 157 9.81 7.01 1.83
N ALA A 158 10.34 6.00 2.52
CA ALA A 158 11.67 6.07 3.14
C ALA A 158 12.80 6.21 2.12
N THR A 159 12.64 5.63 0.92
CA THR A 159 13.64 5.71 -0.14
C THR A 159 13.47 6.93 -1.04
N ALA A 160 12.49 7.82 -0.79
CA ALA A 160 12.31 9.03 -1.61
C ALA A 160 13.55 9.94 -1.64
N GLY A 161 14.37 9.90 -0.58
CA GLY A 161 15.67 10.57 -0.50
C GLY A 161 16.88 9.70 -0.87
N GLY A 162 16.67 8.53 -1.49
CA GLY A 162 17.73 7.60 -1.91
C GLY A 162 18.39 6.79 -0.78
N LYS A 163 17.77 6.74 0.40
CA LYS A 163 18.25 5.98 1.57
C LYS A 163 17.56 4.63 1.67
N GLU A 164 18.21 3.66 2.29
CA GLU A 164 17.57 2.37 2.62
C GLU A 164 16.46 2.55 3.67
N THR A 165 15.43 1.71 3.60
CA THR A 165 14.33 1.69 4.56
C THR A 165 14.75 0.99 5.86
N PRO A 166 14.67 1.65 7.03
CA PRO A 166 14.96 1.01 8.30
C PRO A 166 14.04 -0.19 8.57
N ILE A 167 14.61 -1.28 9.11
CA ILE A 167 13.86 -2.51 9.43
C ILE A 167 12.75 -2.23 10.46
N GLY A 168 13.05 -1.41 11.49
CA GLY A 168 12.07 -1.04 12.51
C GLY A 168 10.84 -0.33 11.94
N LEU A 169 11.04 0.53 10.93
CA LEU A 169 9.96 1.20 10.22
C LEU A 169 9.07 0.20 9.46
N ARG A 170 9.68 -0.74 8.71
CA ARG A 170 8.94 -1.80 7.99
C ARG A 170 8.13 -2.68 8.95
N GLN A 171 8.76 -3.14 10.03
CA GLN A 171 8.10 -3.97 11.03
C GLN A 171 6.92 -3.25 11.71
N TYR A 172 7.09 -1.97 12.01
CA TYR A 172 6.04 -1.17 12.63
C TYR A 172 4.82 -1.02 11.71
N VAL A 173 4.99 -0.63 10.45
CA VAL A 173 3.84 -0.46 9.53
C VAL A 173 3.15 -1.78 9.21
N MET A 174 3.90 -2.89 9.13
CA MET A 174 3.32 -4.22 8.97
C MET A 174 2.52 -4.64 10.22
N GLY A 175 3.02 -4.31 11.42
CA GLY A 175 2.29 -4.50 12.67
C GLY A 175 1.02 -3.65 12.73
N LEU A 176 1.09 -2.41 12.25
CA LEU A 176 -0.05 -1.52 12.16
C LEU A 176 -1.15 -2.10 11.27
N ALA A 177 -0.81 -2.58 10.07
CA ALA A 177 -1.77 -3.23 9.17
C ALA A 177 -2.53 -4.39 9.83
N ARG A 178 -1.81 -5.22 10.59
CA ARG A 178 -2.40 -6.35 11.34
C ARG A 178 -3.31 -5.89 12.48
N SER A 179 -3.02 -4.74 13.07
CA SER A 179 -3.81 -4.18 14.17
C SER A 179 -5.08 -3.45 13.70
N THR A 180 -5.12 -2.99 12.44
CA THR A 180 -6.28 -2.29 11.88
C THR A 180 -7.50 -3.21 11.70
N GLY A 181 -7.30 -4.53 11.70
CA GLY A 181 -8.37 -5.53 11.61
C GLY A 181 -8.65 -5.96 10.16
N GLU A 182 -9.81 -6.61 9.97
CA GLU A 182 -10.23 -7.08 8.65
C GLU A 182 -10.70 -5.92 7.76
N PRO A 183 -10.47 -6.01 6.43
CA PRO A 183 -11.00 -5.03 5.47
C PRO A 183 -12.54 -4.89 5.55
N PRO A 184 -13.10 -3.73 5.17
CA PRO A 184 -12.43 -2.58 4.58
C PRO A 184 -11.65 -1.74 5.60
N LEU A 185 -10.51 -1.19 5.17
CA LEU A 185 -9.77 -0.22 5.99
C LEU A 185 -10.67 1.00 6.32
N PRO A 186 -10.60 1.51 7.56
CA PRO A 186 -11.32 2.72 7.95
C PRO A 186 -10.73 3.96 7.27
N THR A 187 -11.32 5.13 7.49
CA THR A 187 -10.70 6.37 7.02
C THR A 187 -9.34 6.56 7.69
N ALA A 188 -8.45 7.31 7.05
CA ALA A 188 -7.11 7.50 7.60
C ALA A 188 -7.13 8.15 9.00
N VAL A 189 -8.10 9.03 9.26
CA VAL A 189 -8.26 9.68 10.57
C VAL A 189 -8.66 8.68 11.67
N GLU A 190 -9.44 7.66 11.32
CA GLU A 190 -9.90 6.64 12.27
C GLU A 190 -8.89 5.50 12.42
N GLY A 191 -8.17 5.17 11.34
CA GLY A 191 -7.29 4.00 11.29
C GLY A 191 -5.83 4.26 11.68
N LEU A 192 -5.37 5.51 11.63
CA LEU A 192 -3.99 5.87 11.99
C LEU A 192 -3.94 6.52 13.38
N PRO A 193 -3.01 6.10 14.25
CA PRO A 193 -2.78 6.77 15.52
C PRO A 193 -2.38 8.25 15.32
N GLU A 194 -2.83 9.15 16.20
CA GLU A 194 -2.41 10.56 16.14
C GLU A 194 -0.88 10.73 16.28
N SER A 195 -0.23 9.83 17.03
CA SER A 195 1.22 9.82 17.24
C SER A 195 2.01 9.05 16.17
N ILE A 196 1.38 8.73 15.03
CA ILE A 196 1.98 7.90 13.98
C ILE A 196 3.36 8.41 13.53
N GLU A 197 3.50 9.73 13.30
CA GLU A 197 4.76 10.33 12.86
C GLU A 197 5.85 10.19 13.93
N GLU A 198 5.52 10.45 15.20
CA GLU A 198 6.46 10.35 16.32
C GLU A 198 6.97 8.91 16.50
N VAL A 199 6.07 7.93 16.40
CA VAL A 199 6.43 6.52 16.51
C VAL A 199 7.29 6.09 15.33
N MET A 200 6.91 6.47 14.10
CA MET A 200 7.67 6.17 12.89
C MET A 200 9.06 6.78 12.92
N HIS A 201 9.20 8.02 13.40
CA HIS A 201 10.49 8.67 13.59
C HIS A 201 11.37 7.92 14.58
N ARG A 202 10.81 7.51 15.72
CA ARG A 202 11.53 6.73 16.72
C ARG A 202 12.02 5.37 16.19
N VAL A 203 11.17 4.62 15.48
CA VAL A 203 11.56 3.30 14.94
C VAL A 203 12.44 3.40 13.68
N GLY A 204 12.35 4.52 12.94
CA GLY A 204 13.20 4.82 11.79
C GLY A 204 14.64 5.19 12.18
N GLN A 205 14.84 5.69 13.40
CA GLN A 205 16.16 6.03 13.95
C GLN A 205 16.83 4.88 14.71
N GLN A 206 16.11 3.81 15.03
CA GLN A 206 16.72 2.66 15.69
C GLN A 206 17.70 1.98 14.73
N PRO A 207 19.00 1.86 15.09
CA PRO A 207 19.90 1.02 14.33
C PRO A 207 19.33 -0.39 14.27
N ALA A 208 19.47 -1.08 13.13
CA ALA A 208 19.14 -2.49 13.02
C ALA A 208 19.79 -3.21 14.21
N GLY A 209 18.97 -3.67 15.16
CA GLY A 209 19.44 -4.10 16.46
C GLY A 209 20.57 -5.12 16.28
N ASP A 210 21.73 -4.83 16.87
CA ASP A 210 22.77 -5.83 17.10
C ASP A 210 22.20 -6.81 18.12
N ASP A 211 21.40 -7.77 17.66
CA ASP A 211 20.95 -8.92 18.45
C ASP A 211 22.10 -9.93 18.57
N ARG A 212 23.29 -9.42 18.87
CA ARG A 212 24.37 -10.21 19.45
C ARG A 212 23.99 -10.45 20.90
N VAL A 213 23.21 -11.51 21.09
CA VAL A 213 23.10 -12.24 22.35
C VAL A 213 24.53 -12.49 22.84
N LYS A 214 24.99 -11.68 23.80
CA LYS A 214 26.20 -11.97 24.55
C LYS A 214 25.87 -13.19 25.40
N THR A 215 26.21 -14.37 24.90
CA THR A 215 26.31 -15.56 25.71
C THR A 215 27.37 -15.30 26.78
N HIS A 216 26.92 -14.96 27.99
CA HIS A 216 27.77 -15.01 29.16
C HIS A 216 28.20 -16.46 29.37
N SER A 217 29.40 -16.79 28.89
CA SER A 217 30.06 -18.03 29.24
C SER A 217 30.34 -18.01 30.73
N ALA A 218 29.58 -18.80 31.49
CA ALA A 218 29.86 -19.07 32.89
C ALA A 218 31.08 -20.00 32.94
N SER A 219 32.26 -19.41 33.12
CA SER A 219 33.41 -20.09 33.71
C SER A 219 33.68 -19.44 35.06
N ASP A 220 34.04 -20.28 36.03
CA ASP A 220 34.46 -20.04 37.42
C ASP A 220 33.35 -19.98 38.49
N ARG A 221 33.05 -21.14 39.08
CA ARG A 221 33.69 -21.58 40.35
C ARG A 221 33.33 -23.01 40.72
#